data_AF-A0A967L5L8-F1
#
_entry.id   AF-A0A967L5L8-F1
#
_cell.length_a   1.000
_cell.length_b   1.000
_cell.length_c   1.000
_cell.angle_alpha   90.00
_cell.angle_beta   90.00
_cell.angle_gamma   90.00
#
_symmetry.space_group_name_H-M   'P 1'
#
loop_
_entity.id
_entity.type
_entity.pdbx_description
1 polymer ?
#
loop_
_entity_poly.entity_id
_entity_poly.type
_entity_poly.pdbx_seq_one_letter_code
_entity_poly.pdbx_strand_id
1 'polypeptide(L)' 'RRAYDDFDPAIVAAYGEVERARLLADPGVIRNRLKVDAAIHNAAQILEIQEEHGS' A
#
# COMPACT_ATOMS: atom_id res chain seq x y z
N ARG A 1 4.78 -6.37 -7.84
CA ARG A 1 3.88 -5.48 -8.62
C ARG A 1 2.44 -5.89 -8.43
N ARG A 2 2.00 -7.05 -8.95
CA ARG A 2 0.59 -7.51 -8.81
C ARG A 2 0.04 -7.56 -7.38
N ALA A 3 0.86 -7.87 -6.38
CA ALA A 3 0.38 -8.00 -5.00
C ALA A 3 -0.20 -6.69 -4.42
N TYR A 4 0.33 -5.53 -4.82
CA TYR A 4 -0.07 -4.19 -4.39
C TYR A 4 -0.87 -3.45 -5.47
N ASP A 5 -1.70 -4.15 -6.26
CA ASP A 5 -2.51 -3.55 -7.33
C ASP A 5 -1.71 -2.61 -8.24
N ASP A 6 -0.57 -3.12 -8.72
CA ASP A 6 0.39 -2.40 -9.56
C ASP A 6 0.96 -1.09 -8.97
N PHE A 7 0.86 -0.93 -7.64
CA PHE A 7 1.27 0.23 -6.86
C PHE A 7 0.46 1.49 -7.15
N ASP A 8 -0.82 1.34 -7.51
CA ASP A 8 -1.74 2.48 -7.53
C ASP A 8 -1.88 3.06 -6.10
N PRO A 9 -1.43 4.31 -5.85
CA PRO A 9 -1.45 4.89 -4.51
C PRO A 9 -2.86 5.02 -3.93
N ALA A 10 -3.87 5.28 -4.76
CA ALA A 10 -5.26 5.42 -4.33
C ALA A 10 -5.81 4.09 -3.82
N ILE A 11 -5.50 3.00 -4.54
CA ILE A 11 -5.93 1.65 -4.14
C ILE A 11 -5.16 1.19 -2.89
N VAL A 12 -3.84 1.35 -2.89
CA VAL A 12 -2.98 0.87 -1.79
C VAL A 12 -3.23 1.65 -0.50
N ALA A 13 -3.49 2.96 -0.57
CA ALA A 13 -3.84 3.76 0.60
C ALA A 13 -5.16 3.33 1.25
N ALA A 14 -6.08 2.75 0.47
CA ALA A 14 -7.38 2.29 0.94
C ALA A 14 -7.34 0.89 1.59
N TYR A 15 -6.19 0.22 1.61
CA TYR A 15 -6.06 -1.13 2.16
C TYR A 15 -6.38 -1.21 3.67
N GLY A 16 -7.34 -2.07 3.99
CA GLY A 16 -7.74 -2.38 5.37
C GLY A 16 -7.04 -3.61 5.92
N GLU A 17 -7.55 -4.12 7.04
CA GLU A 17 -7.02 -5.31 7.71
C GLU A 17 -7.11 -6.58 6.82
N VAL A 18 -8.11 -6.66 5.95
CA VAL A 18 -8.29 -7.80 5.03
C VAL A 18 -7.16 -7.85 4.00
N GLU A 19 -6.83 -6.71 3.40
CA GLU A 19 -5.75 -6.60 2.42
C GLU A 19 -4.39 -6.82 3.09
N ARG A 20 -4.20 -6.30 4.31
CA ARG A 20 -2.99 -6.56 5.11
C ARG A 20 -2.80 -8.06 5.37
N ALA A 21 -3.86 -8.76 5.79
CA ALA A 21 -3.81 -10.19 6.01
C ALA A 21 -3.52 -10.96 4.70
N ARG A 22 -4.14 -10.56 3.58
CA ARG A 22 -3.88 -11.13 2.25
C ARG A 22 -2.40 -10.97 1.86
N LEU A 23 -1.83 -9.78 2.02
CA LEU A 23 -0.44 -9.48 1.69
C LEU A 23 0.55 -10.25 2.57
N LEU A 24 0.23 -10.45 3.85
CA LEU A 24 1.05 -11.25 4.76
C LEU A 24 0.99 -12.76 4.47
N ALA A 25 -0.04 -13.21 3.77
CA ALA A 25 -0.16 -14.58 3.30
C ALA A 25 0.47 -14.79 1.90
N ASP A 26 0.71 -13.72 1.15
CA ASP A 26 1.26 -13.78 -0.21
C ASP A 26 2.77 -14.08 -0.20
N PRO A 27 3.23 -15.20 -0.80
CA PRO A 27 4.65 -15.53 -0.87
C PRO A 27 5.47 -14.60 -1.78
N GLY A 28 4.81 -13.82 -2.66
CA GLY A 28 5.42 -12.79 -3.49
C GLY A 28 5.68 -11.46 -2.76
N VAL A 29 5.25 -11.35 -1.51
CA VAL A 29 5.46 -10.19 -0.64
C VAL A 29 6.43 -10.57 0.48
N ILE A 30 7.24 -9.60 0.91
CA ILE A 30 7.99 -9.76 2.16
C ILE A 30 6.98 -9.76 3.30
N ARG A 31 6.69 -10.94 3.85
CA ARG A 31 5.71 -11.21 4.92
C ARG A 31 6.13 -10.60 6.26
N ASN A 32 6.24 -9.29 6.30
CA ASN A 32 6.59 -8.48 7.45
C ASN A 32 5.53 -7.41 7.60
N ARG A 33 4.81 -7.43 8.73
CA ARG A 33 3.70 -6.52 9.01
C ARG A 33 4.10 -5.05 8.93
N LEU A 34 5.24 -4.68 9.52
CA LEU A 34 5.72 -3.30 9.49
C LEU A 34 6.00 -2.81 8.06
N LYS A 35 6.49 -3.68 7.17
CA LYS A 35 6.73 -3.31 5.77
C LYS A 35 5.43 -3.13 4.99
N VAL A 36 4.42 -3.98 5.23
CA VAL A 36 3.09 -3.84 4.63
C VAL A 36 2.44 -2.54 5.11
N ASP A 37 2.48 -2.30 6.43
CA ASP A 37 1.89 -1.10 7.03
C ASP A 37 2.57 0.18 6.52
N ALA A 38 3.90 0.16 6.40
CA ALA A 38 4.66 1.28 5.82
C ALA A 38 4.31 1.54 4.36
N ALA A 39 4.09 0.49 3.55
CA ALA A 39 3.70 0.66 2.15
C ALA A 39 2.32 1.35 2.02
N ILE A 40 1.36 0.96 2.86
CA ILE A 40 0.01 1.57 2.90
C ILE A 40 0.09 3.02 3.37
N HIS A 41 0.85 3.29 4.43
CA HIS A 41 1.06 4.65 4.93
C HIS A 41 1.72 5.54 3.86
N ASN A 42 2.77 5.07 3.21
CA ASN A 42 3.46 5.83 2.17
C ASN A 42 2.57 6.10 0.96
N ALA A 43 1.68 5.17 0.59
CA ALA A 43 0.70 5.41 -0.47
C ALA A 43 -0.24 6.57 -0.13
N ALA A 44 -0.72 6.65 1.12
CA ALA A 44 -1.54 7.77 1.58
C ALA A 44 -0.77 9.10 1.57
N GLN A 45 0.50 9.11 2.00
CA GLN A 45 1.35 10.30 1.94
C GLN A 45 1.61 10.77 0.50
N ILE A 46 1.74 9.85 -0.47
CA ILE A 46 1.88 10.22 -1.87
C ILE A 46 0.63 10.95 -2.38
N LEU A 47 -0.58 10.49 -2.00
CA LEU A 47 -1.82 11.17 -2.38
C LEU A 47 -1.90 12.57 -1.78
N GLU A 48 -1.54 12.73 -0.51
CA GLU A 48 -1.48 14.04 0.15
C GLU A 48 -0.52 14.99 -0.56
N ILE A 49 0.69 14.52 -0.91
CA ILE A 49 1.67 15.29 -1.68
C ILE A 49 1.13 15.67 -3.08
N GLN A 50 0.41 14.76 -3.74
CA GLN A 50 -0.21 15.01 -5.05
C GLN A 50 -1.31 16.08 -4.97
N GLU A 51 -2.10 16.07 -3.89
CA GLU A 51 -3.12 17.09 -3.62
C GLU A 51 -2.49 18.46 -3.35
N GLU A 52 -1.39 18.52 -2.59
CA GLU A 52 -0.73 19.76 -2.20
C GLU A 52 0.07 20.42 -3.33
N HIS A 53 0.74 19.62 -4.17
CA HIS A 53 1.70 20.14 -5.15
C HIS A 53 1.22 20.11 -6.60
N GLY A 54 0.10 19.44 -6.89
CA GLY A 54 -0.35 19.21 -8.26
C GLY A 54 0.57 18.25 -9.02
N SER A 55 -0.01 17.52 -9.98
CA SER A 55 0.59 16.38 -10.69
C SER A 55 1.89 16.66 -11.43
#